data_AF-A0A9Q5C631-F1
#
_entry.id   AF-A0A9Q5C631-F1
#
_cell.length_a   1.000
_cell.length_b   1.000
_cell.length_c   1.000
_cell.angle_alpha   90.00
_cell.angle_beta   90.00
_cell.angle_gamma   90.00
#
_symmetry.space_group_name_H-M   'P 1'
#
loop_
_entity.id
_entity.type
_entity.pdbx_description
1 polymer ?
#
loop_
_entity_poly.entity_id
_entity_poly.type
_entity_poly.pdbx_seq_one_letter_code
_entity_poly.pdbx_strand_id
1 'polypeptide(L)'
;MKKEKVSFTESIIILIALLAILGISVIKFGLSPEVPVLFTVLLLTFWARFRGFTWKDVQDGIKEGIGAAIIPIFIFILIGALIGLWIKAGIIPSIMVLGFHLISGSFFVPSVFIACAIVGVAIDCWCRYW
;
A
#
# COMPACT_ATOMS: atom_id res chain seq x y z
N MET A 1 -29.44 -10.33 5.19
CA MET A 1 -28.63 -10.88 6.31
C MET A 1 -28.00 -9.70 7.04
N LYS A 2 -28.31 -9.55 8.33
CA LYS A 2 -27.97 -8.36 9.13
C LYS A 2 -26.45 -8.32 9.31
N LYS A 3 -25.75 -7.45 8.58
CA LYS A 3 -24.34 -7.13 8.84
C LYS A 3 -24.28 -6.56 10.25
N GLU A 4 -23.96 -7.40 11.25
CA GLU A 4 -23.55 -6.92 12.57
C GLU A 4 -22.40 -5.96 12.32
N LYS A 5 -22.68 -4.68 12.54
CA LYS A 5 -21.70 -3.63 12.35
C LYS A 5 -20.64 -3.86 13.41
N VAL A 6 -19.47 -4.35 12.99
CA VAL A 6 -18.26 -4.23 13.82
C VAL A 6 -18.21 -2.78 14.26
N SER A 7 -18.16 -2.55 15.58
CA SER A 7 -18.18 -1.19 16.10
C SER A 7 -16.99 -0.43 15.52
N PHE A 8 -17.17 0.85 15.21
CA PHE A 8 -16.08 1.70 14.71
C PHE A 8 -14.84 1.62 15.63
N THR A 9 -15.10 1.48 16.94
CA THR A 9 -14.09 1.26 17.97
C THR A 9 -13.34 -0.07 17.78
N GLU A 10 -14.01 -1.16 17.44
CA GLU A 10 -13.37 -2.46 17.20
C GLU A 10 -12.52 -2.46 15.93
N SER A 11 -13.00 -1.85 14.85
CA SER A 11 -12.22 -1.71 13.61
C SER A 11 -10.94 -0.89 13.83
N ILE A 12 -11.02 0.19 14.62
CA ILE A 12 -9.85 0.99 15.01
C ILE A 12 -8.88 0.19 15.88
N ILE A 13 -9.39 -0.58 16.85
CA ILE A 13 -8.55 -1.43 17.71
C ILE A 13 -7.79 -2.45 16.86
N ILE A 14 -8.47 -3.10 15.90
CA ILE A 14 -7.86 -4.06 14.98
C ILE A 14 -6.77 -3.39 14.12
N LEU A 15 -7.04 -2.19 13.60
CA LEU A 15 -6.10 -1.46 12.77
C LEU A 15 -4.85 -1.04 13.56
N ILE A 16 -5.03 -0.53 14.77
CA ILE A 16 -3.91 -0.18 15.67
C ILE A 16 -3.12 -1.42 16.07
N ALA A 17 -3.80 -2.52 16.40
CA ALA A 17 -3.14 -3.78 16.73
C ALA A 17 -2.30 -4.30 15.56
N LEU A 18 -2.82 -4.24 14.33
CA LEU A 18 -2.09 -4.63 13.12
C LEU A 18 -0.85 -3.76 12.92
N LEU A 19 -0.98 -2.42 13.04
CA LEU A 19 0.16 -1.51 12.91
C LEU A 19 1.22 -1.72 13.99
N ALA A 20 0.79 -1.97 15.23
CA ALA A 20 1.68 -2.25 16.35
C ALA A 20 2.43 -3.57 16.17
N ILE A 21 1.74 -4.64 15.75
CA ILE A 21 2.35 -5.96 15.48
C ILE A 21 3.37 -5.84 14.35
N LEU A 22 3.04 -5.16 13.25
CA LEU A 22 3.96 -4.94 12.14
C LEU A 22 5.18 -4.11 12.57
N GLY A 23 4.95 -2.98 13.24
CA GLY A 23 6.02 -2.10 13.70
C GLY A 23 6.97 -2.78 14.68
N ILE A 24 6.44 -3.47 15.70
CA ILE A 24 7.24 -4.16 16.70
C ILE A 24 7.99 -5.35 16.08
N SER A 25 7.35 -6.12 15.19
CA SER A 25 7.98 -7.30 14.58
C SER A 25 9.13 -6.92 13.65
N VAL A 26 8.96 -5.87 12.84
CA VAL A 26 10.02 -5.42 11.92
C VAL A 26 11.16 -4.74 12.68
N ILE A 27 10.87 -3.83 13.61
CA ILE A 27 11.89 -3.03 14.30
C ILE A 27 12.66 -3.87 15.33
N LYS A 28 11.97 -4.75 16.07
CA LYS A 28 12.58 -5.47 17.20
C LYS A 28 13.12 -6.85 16.83
N PHE A 29 12.45 -7.57 15.93
CA PHE A 29 12.84 -8.93 15.54
C PHE A 29 13.49 -9.00 14.15
N GLY A 30 13.47 -7.91 13.36
CA GLY A 30 14.02 -7.92 12.01
C GLY A 30 13.34 -8.94 11.08
N LEU A 31 12.12 -9.37 11.42
CA LEU A 31 11.39 -10.37 10.66
C LEU A 31 10.83 -9.73 9.39
N SER A 32 10.85 -10.51 8.31
CA SER A 32 10.22 -10.11 7.06
C SER A 32 8.72 -9.86 7.27
N PRO A 33 8.12 -8.85 6.62
CA PRO A 33 6.75 -8.41 6.87
C PRO A 33 5.69 -9.48 6.58
N GLU A 34 5.99 -10.52 5.80
CA GLU A 34 5.04 -11.61 5.54
C GLU A 34 4.63 -12.35 6.83
N VAL A 35 5.58 -12.55 7.75
CA VAL A 35 5.36 -13.28 9.01
C VAL A 35 4.35 -12.57 9.94
N PRO A 36 4.53 -11.30 10.31
CA PRO A 36 3.58 -10.58 11.16
C PRO A 36 2.22 -10.35 10.50
N VAL A 37 2.15 -10.24 9.16
CA VAL A 37 0.86 -10.19 8.45
C VAL A 37 0.09 -11.50 8.61
N LEU A 38 0.74 -12.66 8.37
CA LEU A 38 0.12 -13.98 8.56
C LEU A 38 -0.36 -14.17 10.00
N PHE A 39 0.45 -13.76 10.97
CA PHE A 39 0.09 -13.82 12.39
C PHE A 39 -1.15 -12.97 12.71
N THR A 40 -1.22 -11.76 12.14
CA THR A 40 -2.37 -10.86 12.36
C THR A 40 -3.65 -11.42 11.73
N VAL A 41 -3.58 -12.02 10.53
CA VAL A 41 -4.73 -12.69 9.89
C VAL A 41 -5.20 -13.91 10.70
N LEU A 42 -4.28 -14.65 11.30
CA LEU A 42 -4.61 -15.77 12.20
C LEU A 42 -5.36 -15.27 13.44
N LEU A 43 -4.86 -14.22 14.10
CA LEU A 43 -5.52 -13.59 15.23
C LEU A 43 -6.90 -13.03 14.87
N LEU A 44 -7.02 -12.39 13.69
CA LEU A 44 -8.29 -11.87 13.20
C LEU A 44 -9.32 -12.97 12.95
N THR A 45 -8.89 -14.08 12.34
CA THR A 45 -9.75 -15.23 12.09
C THR A 45 -10.21 -15.88 13.40
N PHE A 46 -9.32 -15.97 14.39
CA PHE A 46 -9.65 -16.44 15.72
C PHE A 46 -10.66 -15.53 16.42
N TRP A 47 -10.44 -14.21 16.39
CA TRP A 47 -11.36 -13.22 16.95
C TRP A 47 -12.72 -13.23 16.25
N ALA A 48 -12.76 -13.37 14.92
CA ALA A 48 -13.99 -13.50 14.14
C ALA A 48 -14.80 -14.75 14.54
N ARG A 49 -14.11 -15.86 14.86
CA ARG A 49 -14.76 -17.08 15.35
C ARG A 49 -15.43 -16.89 16.71
N PHE A 50 -14.81 -16.12 17.62
CA PHE A 50 -15.41 -15.76 18.92
C PHE A 50 -16.64 -14.86 18.78
N ARG A 51 -16.62 -13.93 17.82
CA ARG A 51 -17.73 -13.04 17.48
C ARG A 51 -18.89 -13.73 16.76
N GLY A 52 -18.76 -15.03 16.43
CA GLY A 52 -19.81 -15.81 15.78
C GLY A 52 -19.92 -15.59 14.27
N PHE A 53 -18.92 -14.98 13.63
CA PHE A 53 -18.88 -14.88 12.16
C PHE A 53 -18.82 -16.27 11.53
N THR A 54 -19.51 -16.45 10.41
CA THR A 54 -19.47 -17.72 9.70
C THR A 54 -18.17 -17.83 8.92
N TRP A 55 -17.70 -19.06 8.70
CA TRP A 55 -16.52 -19.31 7.86
C TRP A 55 -16.67 -18.74 6.44
N LYS A 56 -17.91 -18.66 5.94
CA LYS A 56 -18.22 -18.08 4.62
C LYS A 56 -17.93 -16.59 4.59
N ASP A 57 -18.26 -15.86 5.66
CA ASP A 57 -17.98 -14.41 5.76
C ASP A 57 -16.47 -14.12 5.72
N VAL A 58 -15.67 -14.92 6.43
CA VAL A 58 -14.20 -14.79 6.43
C VAL A 58 -13.64 -15.09 5.03
N GLN A 59 -14.12 -16.16 4.39
CA GLN A 59 -13.67 -16.56 3.06
C GLN A 59 -14.04 -15.53 1.99
N ASP A 60 -15.24 -14.95 2.06
CA ASP A 60 -15.66 -13.90 1.12
C ASP A 60 -14.87 -12.60 1.33
N GLY A 61 -14.54 -12.23 2.58
CA GLY A 61 -13.63 -11.11 2.86
C GLY A 61 -12.24 -11.28 2.25
N ILE A 62 -11.68 -12.50 2.31
CA ILE A 62 -10.38 -12.80 1.67
C ILE A 62 -10.47 -12.69 0.15
N LYS A 63 -11.52 -13.23 -0.47
CA LYS A 63 -11.72 -13.14 -1.93
C LYS A 63 -11.80 -11.70 -2.41
N GLU A 64 -12.56 -10.86 -1.69
CA GLU A 64 -12.71 -9.44 -2.04
C GLU A 64 -11.38 -8.68 -1.88
N GLY A 65 -10.60 -9.00 -0.84
CA GLY A 65 -9.25 -8.46 -0.68
C GLY A 65 -8.30 -8.82 -1.83
N ILE A 66 -8.29 -10.09 -2.26
CA ILE A 66 -7.49 -10.54 -3.41
C ILE A 66 -7.96 -9.88 -4.70
N GLY A 67 -9.29 -9.80 -4.89
CA GLY A 67 -9.89 -9.15 -6.06
C GLY A 67 -9.47 -7.68 -6.21
N ALA A 68 -9.41 -6.94 -5.11
CA ALA A 68 -8.96 -5.55 -5.12
C ALA A 68 -7.44 -5.39 -5.39
N ALA A 69 -6.63 -6.39 -4.99
CA ALA A 69 -5.17 -6.33 -5.13
C ALA A 69 -4.64 -6.71 -6.52
N ILE A 70 -5.42 -7.43 -7.33
CA ILE A 70 -4.94 -7.98 -8.60
C ILE A 70 -4.52 -6.89 -9.60
N ILE A 71 -5.32 -5.82 -9.73
CA ILE A 71 -5.08 -4.73 -10.70
C ILE A 71 -3.79 -3.96 -10.35
N PRO A 72 -3.58 -3.49 -9.09
CA PRO A 72 -2.33 -2.84 -8.71
C PRO A 72 -1.07 -3.68 -8.90
N ILE A 73 -1.13 -4.99 -8.66
CA ILE A 73 0.03 -5.89 -8.80
C ILE A 73 0.56 -5.88 -10.24
N PHE A 74 -0.33 -5.95 -11.23
CA PHE A 74 0.06 -5.86 -12.64
C PHE A 74 0.72 -4.51 -12.98
N ILE A 75 0.19 -3.41 -12.43
CA ILE A 75 0.74 -2.07 -12.62
C ILE A 75 2.14 -1.97 -12.02
N PHE A 76 2.35 -2.46 -10.79
CA PHE A 76 3.67 -2.46 -10.14
C PHE A 76 4.72 -3.26 -10.91
N ILE A 77 4.35 -4.42 -11.46
CA ILE A 77 5.26 -5.24 -12.28
C ILE A 77 5.67 -4.47 -13.54
N LEU A 78 4.71 -3.85 -14.23
CA LEU A 78 4.98 -3.09 -15.45
C LEU A 78 5.88 -1.87 -15.19
N ILE A 79 5.59 -1.11 -14.14
CA ILE A 79 6.41 0.04 -13.74
C ILE A 79 7.82 -0.40 -13.36
N GLY A 80 7.96 -1.51 -12.61
CA GLY A 80 9.26 -2.06 -12.25
C GLY A 80 10.10 -2.44 -13.47
N ALA A 81 9.49 -3.12 -14.45
CA ALA A 81 10.15 -3.47 -15.71
C ALA A 81 10.56 -2.22 -16.52
N LEU A 82 9.69 -1.21 -16.58
CA LEU A 82 9.94 0.04 -17.28
C LEU A 82 11.11 0.82 -16.67
N ILE A 83 11.13 0.97 -15.35
CA ILE A 83 12.22 1.64 -14.63
C ILE A 83 13.55 0.91 -14.86
N GLY A 84 13.55 -0.43 -14.81
CA GLY A 84 14.73 -1.23 -15.10
C GLY A 84 15.28 -0.99 -16.51
N LEU A 85 14.40 -0.93 -17.51
CA LEU A 85 14.77 -0.64 -18.90
C LEU A 85 15.34 0.78 -19.04
N TRP A 86 14.74 1.76 -18.40
CA TRP A 86 15.20 3.15 -18.48
C TRP A 86 16.55 3.39 -17.81
N ILE A 87 16.84 2.67 -16.72
CA ILE A 87 18.17 2.70 -16.10
C ILE A 87 19.20 2.09 -17.06
N LYS A 88 18.89 0.95 -17.68
CA LYS A 88 19.79 0.29 -18.67
C LYS A 88 20.01 1.15 -19.91
N ALA A 89 18.98 1.84 -20.39
CA ALA A 89 19.05 2.76 -21.51
C ALA A 89 19.73 4.10 -21.18
N GLY A 90 20.05 4.36 -19.90
CA GLY A 90 20.67 5.61 -19.47
C GLY A 90 19.72 6.83 -19.48
N ILE A 91 18.43 6.62 -19.69
CA ILE A 91 17.42 7.69 -19.78
C ILE A 91 17.28 8.40 -18.43
N ILE A 92 17.05 7.65 -17.34
CA ILE A 92 16.90 8.22 -15.99
C ILE A 92 18.15 8.99 -15.54
N PRO A 93 19.39 8.44 -15.65
CA PRO A 93 20.61 9.17 -15.33
C PRO A 93 20.78 10.47 -16.14
N SER A 94 20.49 10.44 -17.44
CA SER A 94 20.63 11.61 -18.31
C SER A 94 19.68 12.74 -17.93
N ILE A 95 18.41 12.40 -17.65
CA ILE A 95 17.39 13.38 -17.20
C ILE A 95 17.80 13.98 -15.85
N MET A 96 18.34 13.19 -14.93
CA MET A 96 18.76 13.67 -13.61
C MET A 96 19.87 14.72 -13.70
N VAL A 97 20.92 14.46 -14.49
CA VAL A 97 22.04 15.41 -14.66
C VAL A 97 21.57 16.70 -15.33
N LEU A 98 20.68 16.61 -16.33
CA LEU A 98 20.06 17.79 -16.95
C LEU A 98 19.21 18.58 -15.94
N GLY A 99 18.42 17.89 -15.11
CA GLY A 99 17.57 18.52 -14.10
C GLY A 99 18.36 19.30 -13.04
N PHE A 100 19.49 18.76 -12.57
CA PHE A 100 20.35 19.46 -11.62
C PHE A 100 21.08 20.67 -12.21
N HIS A 101 21.29 20.71 -13.53
CA HIS A 101 21.88 21.88 -14.18
C HIS A 101 20.86 23.03 -14.34
N LEU A 102 19.57 22.70 -14.48
CA LEU A 102 18.49 23.68 -14.67
C LEU A 102 18.00 24.33 -13.37
N ILE A 103 18.14 23.66 -12.22
CA ILE A 103 17.60 24.09 -10.93
C ILE A 103 18.71 24.30 -9.90
N SER A 104 18.75 25.48 -9.26
CA SER A 104 19.65 25.70 -8.12
C SER A 104 19.24 24.79 -6.96
N GLY A 105 20.21 24.18 -6.28
CA GLY A 105 19.97 23.15 -5.24
C GLY A 105 19.01 23.58 -4.12
N SER A 106 18.84 24.88 -3.86
CA SER A 106 17.93 25.39 -2.83
C SER A 106 16.44 25.29 -3.21
N PHE A 107 16.09 25.23 -4.50
CA PHE A 107 14.70 25.15 -4.97
C PHE A 107 14.26 23.74 -5.41
N PHE A 108 15.14 22.74 -5.29
CA PHE A 108 14.86 21.37 -5.73
C PHE A 108 13.69 20.73 -4.97
N VAL A 109 13.79 20.67 -3.65
CA VAL A 109 12.77 20.04 -2.78
C VAL A 109 11.37 20.65 -2.93
N PRO A 110 11.19 21.99 -2.86
CA PRO A 110 9.85 22.57 -3.02
C PRO A 110 9.27 22.36 -4.42
N SER A 111 10.11 22.35 -5.47
CA SER A 111 9.65 22.10 -6.85
C SER A 111 9.16 20.67 -7.04
N VAL A 112 9.89 19.68 -6.49
CA VAL A 112 9.49 18.27 -6.54
C VAL A 112 8.20 18.03 -5.75
N PHE A 113 8.04 18.70 -4.60
CA PHE A 113 6.80 18.62 -3.82
C PHE A 113 5.59 19.12 -4.61
N ILE A 114 5.70 20.30 -5.25
CA ILE A 114 4.62 20.86 -6.07
C ILE A 114 4.34 19.96 -7.27
N ALA A 115 5.37 19.46 -7.96
CA ALA A 115 5.19 18.53 -9.07
C ALA A 115 4.48 17.23 -8.64
N CYS A 116 4.87 16.66 -7.50
CA CYS A 116 4.22 15.46 -6.94
C CYS A 116 2.76 15.74 -6.56
N ALA A 117 2.46 16.90 -5.99
CA ALA A 117 1.10 17.29 -5.65
C ALA A 117 0.22 17.42 -6.91
N ILE A 118 0.71 18.07 -7.97
CA ILE A 118 -0.03 18.24 -9.23
C ILE A 118 -0.29 16.88 -9.89
N VAL A 119 0.75 16.04 -10.01
CA VAL A 119 0.62 14.72 -10.63
C VAL A 119 -0.31 13.81 -9.82
N GLY A 120 -0.22 13.86 -8.49
CA GLY A 120 -1.12 13.12 -7.60
C GLY A 120 -2.59 13.50 -7.79
N VAL A 121 -2.90 14.81 -7.82
CA VAL A 121 -4.26 15.30 -8.08
C VAL A 121 -4.73 14.94 -9.49
N ALA A 122 -3.84 15.00 -10.49
CA ALA A 122 -4.19 14.65 -11.85
C ALA A 122 -4.55 13.15 -12.01
N ILE A 123 -3.77 12.26 -11.39
CA ILE A 123 -4.03 10.81 -11.42
C ILE A 123 -5.30 10.47 -10.64
N ASP A 124 -5.50 11.05 -9.45
CA ASP A 124 -6.71 10.84 -8.65
C ASP A 124 -7.97 11.30 -9.41
N CYS A 125 -7.89 12.47 -10.05
CA CYS A 125 -8.98 12.99 -10.88
C CYS A 125 -9.28 12.06 -12.07
N TRP A 126 -8.26 11.54 -12.74
CA TRP A 126 -8.44 10.59 -13.85
C TRP A 126 -9.09 9.28 -13.37
N CYS A 127 -8.66 8.73 -12.23
CA CYS A 127 -9.23 7.51 -11.67
C CYS A 127 -10.71 7.64 -11.30
N ARG A 128 -11.23 8.85 -11.12
CA ARG A 128 -12.66 9.10 -10.85
C ARG A 128 -13.55 9.11 -12.09
N TYR A 129 -12.97 9.28 -13.28
CA TYR A 129 -13.67 9.32 -14.57
C TYR A 129 -13.74 7.97 -15.30
N TRP A 130 -13.11 6.93 -14.76
CA TRP A 130 -13.07 5.56 -15.30
C TRP A 130 -13.79 4.59 -14.35
#